data_AF-A0A7Z7QZB9-F1
#
_entry.id   AF-A0A7Z7QZB9-F1
#
_cell.length_a   1.000
_cell.length_b   1.000
_cell.length_c   1.000
_cell.angle_alpha   90.00
_cell.angle_beta   90.00
_cell.angle_gamma   90.00
#
_symmetry.space_group_name_H-M   'P 1'
#
loop_
_entity.id
_entity.type
_entity.pdbx_description
1 polymer ?
#
loop_
_entity_poly.entity_id
_entity_poly.type
_entity_poly.pdbx_seq_one_letter_code
_entity_poly.pdbx_strand_id
1 'polypeptide(L)'
;MLKKAKLILMATILLSGCSAMENESSKDTNTETKSVPEEMEASKYEGQGFQPPAEKDAIEFAKKHKDKIAKRGEQFFMDNFGLKVKATNVVGSGDGVEVFVHCDDHDIVFNASIPFDKSIIDSNSSLRSEDKGDDMSTLVGTVLSGFEYRAQKEKYDNLYKFFKDNEKKYQYTGFTKEAINKTQNSGYENEYFYITTIPYNLTEYRDYFEPLLNKSDSEFSKELSNVKKQLKDKSKLSVTTTLFSKKKNYTKKSNSENVIKMAEEIKKEKEIPNGIDLSIKFSDNKINTVKPNYNGKSTSEYGVFD
;
A
#
# COMPACT_ATOMS: atom_id res chain seq x y z
N MET A 1 24.05 -38.48 33.22
CA MET A 1 23.85 -37.49 32.14
C MET A 1 22.53 -37.78 31.43
N LEU A 2 21.46 -37.04 31.74
CA LEU A 2 20.20 -37.07 31.01
C LEU A 2 19.93 -35.66 30.45
N LYS A 3 19.91 -35.52 29.13
CA LYS A 3 19.54 -34.27 28.45
C LYS A 3 18.01 -34.15 28.46
N LYS A 4 17.49 -33.11 29.13
CA LYS A 4 16.07 -32.72 29.09
C LYS A 4 15.79 -32.05 27.75
N ALA A 5 15.03 -32.70 26.88
CA ALA A 5 14.43 -32.07 25.70
C ALA A 5 13.21 -31.24 26.14
N LYS A 6 13.23 -29.93 25.90
CA LYS A 6 12.04 -29.06 26.04
C LYS A 6 11.24 -29.14 24.73
N LEU A 7 10.12 -29.85 24.77
CA LEU A 7 9.11 -29.85 23.72
C LEU A 7 8.24 -28.60 23.92
N ILE A 8 8.34 -27.62 23.03
CA ILE A 8 7.45 -26.46 23.00
C ILE A 8 6.29 -26.80 22.07
N LEU A 9 5.13 -27.06 22.66
CA LEU A 9 3.86 -27.27 21.97
C LEU A 9 3.33 -25.91 21.52
N MET A 10 3.51 -25.55 20.24
CA MET A 10 2.80 -24.41 19.65
C MET A 10 1.36 -24.82 19.38
N ALA A 11 0.42 -24.29 20.15
CA ALA A 11 -1.01 -24.39 19.88
C ALA A 11 -1.35 -23.49 18.69
N THR A 12 -1.57 -24.09 17.52
CA THR A 12 -2.24 -23.45 16.39
C THR A 12 -3.72 -23.28 16.73
N ILE A 13 -4.15 -22.03 16.96
CA ILE A 13 -5.57 -21.70 17.05
C ILE A 13 -6.12 -21.67 15.62
N LEU A 14 -6.50 -22.84 15.12
CA LEU A 14 -7.44 -22.95 14.01
C LEU A 14 -8.83 -22.67 14.58
N LEU A 15 -9.34 -21.45 14.38
CA LEU A 15 -10.76 -21.15 14.59
C LEU A 15 -11.53 -21.69 13.37
N SER A 16 -11.70 -23.01 13.38
CA SER A 16 -12.67 -23.75 12.58
C SER A 16 -13.64 -24.41 13.55
N GLY A 17 -14.91 -24.02 13.49
CA GLY A 17 -15.99 -24.70 14.19
C GLY A 17 -17.26 -23.84 14.16
N CYS A 18 -18.45 -24.37 13.96
CA CYS A 18 -18.88 -25.72 13.60
C CYS A 18 -20.35 -25.58 13.18
N SER A 19 -20.81 -26.45 12.29
CA SER A 19 -22.20 -26.55 11.85
C SER A 19 -23.10 -27.23 12.90
N ALA A 20 -24.31 -26.67 13.05
CA ALA A 20 -25.62 -27.27 13.34
C ALA A 20 -25.80 -28.24 14.53
N MET A 21 -26.67 -27.83 15.46
CA MET A 21 -27.62 -28.70 16.17
C MET A 21 -28.93 -27.94 16.36
N GLU A 22 -30.03 -28.47 15.81
CA GLU A 22 -31.40 -28.03 16.09
C GLU A 22 -31.83 -28.47 17.49
N ASN A 23 -32.47 -27.57 18.25
CA ASN A 23 -33.71 -27.87 18.98
C ASN A 23 -34.36 -26.60 19.52
N GLU A 24 -35.68 -26.59 19.45
CA GLU A 24 -36.61 -25.49 19.69
C GLU A 24 -36.55 -24.89 21.11
N SER A 25 -36.52 -23.56 21.19
CA SER A 25 -37.51 -22.72 21.88
C SER A 25 -36.89 -21.37 22.29
N SER A 26 -37.50 -20.34 21.74
CA SER A 26 -37.41 -18.91 22.00
C SER A 26 -36.77 -18.48 23.33
N LYS A 27 -35.58 -17.88 23.24
CA LYS A 27 -35.15 -16.80 24.14
C LYS A 27 -34.13 -15.91 23.46
N ASP A 28 -34.43 -14.62 23.47
CA ASP A 28 -33.60 -13.51 22.98
C ASP A 28 -32.12 -13.69 23.33
N THR A 29 -31.31 -13.90 22.30
CA THR A 29 -29.89 -13.54 22.34
C THR A 29 -29.61 -12.66 21.14
N ASN A 30 -29.73 -11.35 21.33
CA ASN A 30 -29.01 -10.37 20.52
C ASN A 30 -27.50 -10.60 20.72
N THR A 31 -26.96 -11.62 20.07
CA THR A 31 -25.56 -11.62 19.66
C THR A 31 -25.45 -10.56 18.57
N GLU A 32 -25.30 -9.30 18.98
CA GLU A 32 -24.78 -8.25 18.12
C GLU A 32 -23.42 -8.73 17.59
N THR A 33 -23.40 -9.33 16.40
CA THR A 33 -22.20 -9.36 15.57
C THR A 33 -21.79 -7.91 15.40
N LYS A 34 -20.80 -7.46 16.18
CA LYS A 34 -20.27 -6.09 16.11
C LYS A 34 -19.92 -5.78 14.66
N SER A 35 -20.76 -5.01 14.00
CA SER A 35 -20.49 -4.52 12.65
C SER A 35 -19.29 -3.60 12.70
N VAL A 36 -18.45 -3.64 11.67
CA VAL A 36 -17.36 -2.67 11.53
C VAL A 36 -18.01 -1.30 11.32
N PRO A 37 -17.65 -0.27 12.11
CA PRO A 37 -18.23 1.06 11.94
C PRO A 37 -17.80 1.67 10.61
N GLU A 38 -18.62 2.56 10.03
CA GLU A 38 -18.29 3.23 8.76
C GLU A 38 -16.99 4.04 8.83
N GLU A 39 -16.73 4.68 9.97
CA GLU A 39 -15.48 5.36 10.26
C GLU A 39 -14.88 4.90 11.58
N MET A 40 -13.55 4.88 11.66
CA MET A 40 -12.84 4.61 12.90
C MET A 40 -11.56 5.44 13.01
N GLU A 41 -10.90 5.35 14.16
CA GLU A 41 -9.60 6.00 14.31
C GLU A 41 -8.56 5.35 13.40
N ALA A 42 -7.86 6.14 12.59
CA ALA A 42 -6.88 5.63 11.63
C ALA A 42 -5.77 4.79 12.28
N SER A 43 -5.37 5.14 13.50
CA SER A 43 -4.39 4.38 14.28
C SER A 43 -4.85 2.98 14.72
N LYS A 44 -6.15 2.67 14.59
CA LYS A 44 -6.75 1.38 14.92
C LYS A 44 -7.26 0.63 13.69
N TYR A 45 -7.13 1.24 12.52
CA TYR A 45 -7.54 0.63 11.26
C TYR A 45 -6.43 -0.27 10.74
N GLU A 46 -6.77 -1.52 10.46
CA GLU A 46 -5.91 -2.60 9.99
C GLU A 46 -6.54 -3.30 8.74
N GLY A 47 -7.47 -2.61 8.06
CA GLY A 47 -8.17 -3.12 6.88
C GLY A 47 -9.54 -3.75 7.15
N GLN A 48 -10.06 -3.69 8.39
CA GLN A 48 -11.39 -4.20 8.71
C GLN A 48 -12.48 -3.46 7.92
N GLY A 49 -13.37 -4.21 7.27
CA GLY A 49 -14.47 -3.62 6.49
C GLY A 49 -14.10 -3.17 5.07
N PHE A 50 -12.82 -3.22 4.68
CA PHE A 50 -12.38 -2.86 3.34
C PHE A 50 -13.07 -3.72 2.28
N GLN A 51 -13.74 -3.07 1.33
CA GLN A 51 -14.45 -3.75 0.25
C GLN A 51 -14.66 -2.77 -0.92
N PRO A 52 -13.92 -2.91 -2.03
CA PRO A 52 -14.23 -2.22 -3.27
C PRO A 52 -15.67 -2.52 -3.73
N PRO A 53 -16.31 -1.65 -4.53
CA PRO A 53 -17.61 -1.94 -5.12
C PRO A 53 -17.57 -3.27 -5.86
N ALA A 54 -18.41 -4.23 -5.46
CA ALA A 54 -18.40 -5.58 -6.02
C ALA A 54 -19.77 -6.24 -5.91
N GLU A 55 -20.04 -7.16 -6.82
CA GLU A 55 -21.18 -8.05 -6.75
C GLU A 55 -21.04 -9.03 -5.57
N LYS A 56 -22.17 -9.50 -5.01
CA LYS A 56 -22.14 -10.39 -3.83
C LYS A 56 -21.45 -11.73 -4.13
N ASP A 57 -21.68 -12.26 -5.33
CA ASP A 57 -21.07 -13.51 -5.78
C ASP A 57 -19.57 -13.35 -6.05
N ALA A 58 -19.12 -12.18 -6.53
CA ALA A 58 -17.71 -11.82 -6.65
C ALA A 58 -16.99 -11.82 -5.29
N ILE A 59 -17.63 -11.25 -4.26
CA ILE A 59 -17.11 -11.27 -2.88
C ILE A 59 -17.03 -12.70 -2.33
N GLU A 60 -18.05 -13.52 -2.57
CA GLU A 60 -18.05 -14.93 -2.14
C GLU A 60 -16.98 -15.76 -2.88
N PHE A 61 -16.84 -15.54 -4.18
CA PHE A 61 -15.85 -16.19 -5.03
C PHE A 61 -14.42 -15.89 -4.55
N ALA A 62 -14.10 -14.62 -4.29
CA ALA A 62 -12.80 -14.19 -3.75
C ALA A 62 -12.47 -14.90 -2.42
N LYS A 63 -13.44 -15.03 -1.51
CA LYS A 63 -13.27 -15.75 -0.24
C LYS A 63 -13.03 -17.24 -0.45
N LYS A 64 -13.81 -17.87 -1.33
CA LYS A 64 -13.74 -19.31 -1.60
C LYS A 64 -12.44 -19.74 -2.28
N HIS A 65 -11.89 -18.88 -3.15
CA HIS A 65 -10.73 -19.20 -3.98
C HIS A 65 -9.47 -18.38 -3.63
N LYS A 66 -9.44 -17.81 -2.42
CA LYS A 66 -8.41 -16.85 -1.95
C LYS A 66 -6.98 -17.28 -2.29
N ASP A 67 -6.57 -18.48 -1.89
CA ASP A 67 -5.17 -18.93 -2.07
C ASP A 67 -4.80 -19.12 -3.54
N LYS A 68 -5.77 -19.52 -4.38
CA LYS A 68 -5.53 -19.71 -5.80
C LYS A 68 -5.41 -18.37 -6.51
N ILE A 69 -6.32 -17.44 -6.21
CA ILE A 69 -6.31 -16.08 -6.75
C ILE A 69 -5.03 -15.34 -6.31
N ALA A 70 -4.65 -15.45 -5.03
CA ALA A 70 -3.41 -14.87 -4.50
C ALA A 70 -2.17 -15.30 -5.30
N LYS A 71 -2.01 -16.61 -5.54
CA LYS A 71 -0.90 -17.14 -6.36
C LYS A 71 -0.89 -16.60 -7.79
N ARG A 72 -2.07 -16.40 -8.38
CA ARG A 72 -2.18 -15.82 -9.73
C ARG A 72 -1.77 -14.35 -9.74
N GLY A 73 -2.14 -13.57 -8.71
CA GLY A 73 -1.64 -12.21 -8.52
C GLY A 73 -0.12 -12.18 -8.37
N GLU A 74 0.46 -13.01 -7.51
CA GLU A 74 1.93 -13.10 -7.36
C GLU A 74 2.63 -13.47 -8.68
N GLN A 75 2.07 -14.44 -9.42
CA GLN A 75 2.57 -14.83 -10.73
C GLN A 75 2.48 -13.70 -11.76
N PHE A 76 1.42 -12.89 -11.75
CA PHE A 76 1.28 -11.77 -12.67
C PHE A 76 2.47 -10.79 -12.54
N PHE A 77 2.87 -10.45 -11.30
CA PHE A 77 3.98 -9.53 -11.09
C PHE A 77 5.33 -10.16 -11.49
N MET A 78 5.51 -11.46 -11.25
CA MET A 78 6.69 -12.18 -11.73
C MET A 78 6.76 -12.18 -13.27
N ASP A 79 5.68 -12.53 -13.96
CA ASP A 79 5.64 -12.70 -15.42
C ASP A 79 5.81 -11.38 -16.20
N ASN A 80 5.37 -10.26 -15.60
CA ASN A 80 5.36 -8.95 -16.23
C ASN A 80 6.47 -8.01 -15.79
N PHE A 81 6.90 -8.12 -14.52
CA PHE A 81 7.86 -7.19 -13.93
C PHE A 81 9.16 -7.88 -13.46
N GLY A 82 9.22 -9.21 -13.43
CA GLY A 82 10.38 -9.92 -12.91
C GLY A 82 10.58 -9.77 -11.40
N LEU A 83 9.54 -9.38 -10.67
CA LEU A 83 9.58 -9.04 -9.25
C LEU A 83 8.79 -10.03 -8.40
N LYS A 84 9.38 -10.47 -7.29
CA LYS A 84 8.70 -11.29 -6.29
C LYS A 84 7.85 -10.41 -5.40
N VAL A 85 6.55 -10.61 -5.46
CA VAL A 85 5.60 -9.96 -4.56
C VAL A 85 4.89 -11.00 -3.70
N LYS A 86 4.28 -10.54 -2.61
CA LYS A 86 3.43 -11.35 -1.74
C LYS A 86 2.01 -10.80 -1.77
N ALA A 87 1.02 -11.65 -1.99
CA ALA A 87 -0.37 -11.25 -1.85
C ALA A 87 -0.69 -10.90 -0.39
N THR A 88 -1.25 -9.71 -0.19
CA THR A 88 -1.63 -9.16 1.13
C THR A 88 -3.13 -9.17 1.34
N ASN A 89 -3.91 -9.08 0.27
CA ASN A 89 -5.36 -9.19 0.31
C ASN A 89 -5.94 -9.73 -1.01
N VAL A 90 -7.10 -10.39 -0.91
CA VAL A 90 -7.90 -10.83 -2.06
C VAL A 90 -9.35 -10.50 -1.75
N VAL A 91 -9.96 -9.68 -2.60
CA VAL A 91 -11.31 -9.16 -2.43
C VAL A 91 -12.12 -9.32 -3.72
N GLY A 92 -13.45 -9.35 -3.62
CA GLY A 92 -14.30 -9.15 -4.80
C GLY A 92 -14.17 -7.70 -5.26
N SER A 93 -14.18 -7.47 -6.58
CA SER A 93 -14.09 -6.13 -7.16
C SER A 93 -14.82 -6.15 -8.51
N GLY A 94 -15.81 -5.28 -8.69
CA GLY A 94 -16.74 -5.36 -9.82
C GLY A 94 -17.48 -6.71 -9.86
N ASP A 95 -17.50 -7.33 -11.04
CA ASP A 95 -17.97 -8.69 -11.29
C ASP A 95 -16.86 -9.76 -11.13
N GLY A 96 -15.63 -9.34 -10.81
CA GLY A 96 -14.43 -10.17 -10.69
C GLY A 96 -13.79 -10.14 -9.31
N VAL A 97 -12.47 -10.23 -9.26
CA VAL A 97 -11.67 -10.21 -8.04
C VAL A 97 -10.49 -9.26 -8.19
N GLU A 98 -9.92 -8.83 -7.08
CA GLU A 98 -8.75 -7.97 -7.05
C GLU A 98 -7.75 -8.47 -6.01
N VAL A 99 -6.47 -8.52 -6.41
CA VAL A 99 -5.37 -8.97 -5.56
C VAL A 99 -4.50 -7.78 -5.21
N PHE A 100 -4.38 -7.51 -3.92
CA PHE A 100 -3.41 -6.56 -3.37
C PHE A 100 -2.12 -7.30 -3.07
N VAL A 101 -0.99 -6.68 -3.41
CA VAL A 101 0.34 -7.26 -3.21
C VAL A 101 1.29 -6.26 -2.58
N HIS A 102 2.27 -6.78 -1.87
CA HIS A 102 3.42 -6.05 -1.37
C HIS A 102 4.71 -6.60 -1.99
N CYS A 103 5.54 -5.72 -2.52
CA CYS A 103 6.88 -6.01 -3.00
C CYS A 103 7.91 -5.54 -1.98
N ASP A 104 8.90 -6.40 -1.72
CA ASP A 104 10.14 -6.09 -1.01
C ASP A 104 11.21 -7.01 -1.61
N ASP A 105 11.63 -6.70 -2.83
CA ASP A 105 12.53 -7.52 -3.64
C ASP A 105 13.54 -6.61 -4.33
N HIS A 106 14.83 -6.97 -4.32
CA HIS A 106 15.92 -6.13 -4.83
C HIS A 106 15.93 -4.69 -4.26
N ASP A 107 15.54 -4.48 -2.99
CA ASP A 107 15.34 -3.15 -2.37
C ASP A 107 14.26 -2.28 -3.05
N ILE A 108 13.45 -2.86 -3.94
CA ILE A 108 12.28 -2.24 -4.55
C ILE A 108 11.07 -2.56 -3.69
N VAL A 109 10.49 -1.52 -3.10
CA VAL A 109 9.35 -1.63 -2.18
C VAL A 109 8.14 -0.92 -2.74
N PHE A 110 7.00 -1.59 -2.84
CA PHE A 110 5.73 -0.98 -3.22
C PHE A 110 4.52 -1.83 -2.81
N ASN A 111 3.35 -1.21 -2.78
CA ASN A 111 2.05 -1.88 -2.75
C ASN A 111 1.31 -1.59 -4.06
N ALA A 112 0.67 -2.61 -4.61
CA ALA A 112 -0.10 -2.50 -5.84
C ALA A 112 -1.33 -3.41 -5.77
N SER A 113 -2.27 -3.23 -6.69
CA SER A 113 -3.35 -4.17 -6.91
C SER A 113 -3.55 -4.47 -8.39
N ILE A 114 -4.12 -5.64 -8.67
CA ILE A 114 -4.45 -6.08 -10.03
C ILE A 114 -5.82 -6.77 -10.02
N PRO A 115 -6.80 -6.30 -10.84
CA PRO A 115 -8.07 -6.97 -11.00
C PRO A 115 -7.95 -8.17 -11.95
N PHE A 116 -8.81 -9.17 -11.75
CA PHE A 116 -8.95 -10.34 -12.60
C PHE A 116 -10.42 -10.74 -12.75
N ASP A 117 -10.75 -11.30 -13.91
CA ASP A 117 -11.97 -12.08 -14.08
C ASP A 117 -11.94 -13.35 -13.21
N LYS A 118 -13.13 -13.86 -12.86
CA LYS A 118 -13.27 -15.10 -12.06
C LYS A 118 -12.59 -16.30 -12.72
N SER A 119 -12.53 -16.36 -14.05
CA SER A 119 -11.85 -17.42 -14.81
C SER A 119 -10.33 -17.47 -14.60
N ILE A 120 -9.73 -16.51 -13.88
CA ILE A 120 -8.30 -16.53 -13.52
C ILE A 120 -7.88 -17.81 -12.81
N ILE A 121 -8.84 -18.47 -12.14
CA ILE A 121 -8.60 -19.75 -11.47
C ILE A 121 -8.61 -20.93 -12.43
N ASP A 122 -9.06 -20.81 -13.66
CA ASP A 122 -9.22 -21.97 -14.56
C ASP A 122 -7.91 -22.35 -15.26
N SER A 123 -6.92 -21.45 -15.26
CA SER A 123 -5.62 -21.66 -15.90
C SER A 123 -4.45 -21.39 -14.95
N ASN A 124 -3.37 -22.14 -15.14
CA ASN A 124 -2.05 -21.87 -14.54
C ASN A 124 -1.04 -21.35 -15.59
N SER A 125 -1.49 -20.97 -16.79
CA SER A 125 -0.64 -20.42 -17.84
C SER A 125 0.03 -19.12 -17.42
N SER A 126 1.06 -18.72 -18.15
CA SER A 126 1.66 -17.40 -17.97
C SER A 126 0.61 -16.29 -18.09
N LEU A 127 0.80 -15.24 -17.30
CA LEU A 127 0.02 -14.02 -17.25
C LEU A 127 0.77 -12.83 -17.86
N ARG A 128 1.78 -13.11 -18.70
CA ARG A 128 2.51 -12.09 -19.43
C ARG A 128 1.53 -11.30 -20.30
N SER A 129 1.39 -10.02 -20.02
CA SER A 129 0.47 -9.10 -20.67
C SER A 129 1.12 -8.43 -21.88
N GLU A 130 0.30 -8.19 -22.90
CA GLU A 130 0.61 -7.32 -24.04
C GLU A 130 -0.17 -6.00 -23.96
N ASP A 131 -0.86 -5.75 -22.84
CA ASP A 131 -1.66 -4.55 -22.63
C ASP A 131 -0.79 -3.29 -22.65
N LYS A 132 -1.27 -2.30 -23.40
CA LYS A 132 -0.65 -0.98 -23.60
C LYS A 132 -1.59 0.15 -23.18
N GLY A 133 -2.70 -0.19 -22.53
CA GLY A 133 -3.69 0.75 -22.03
C GLY A 133 -3.19 1.58 -20.85
N ASP A 134 -3.98 2.59 -20.50
CA ASP A 134 -3.65 3.54 -19.45
C ASP A 134 -3.62 2.87 -18.06
N ASP A 135 -4.47 1.88 -17.82
CA ASP A 135 -4.50 1.13 -16.55
C ASP A 135 -3.20 0.36 -16.33
N MET A 136 -2.71 -0.35 -17.35
CA MET A 136 -1.42 -1.03 -17.30
C MET A 136 -0.27 -0.02 -17.14
N SER A 137 -0.34 1.12 -17.82
CA SER A 137 0.69 2.15 -17.73
C SER A 137 0.74 2.80 -16.34
N THR A 138 -0.42 2.92 -15.68
CA THR A 138 -0.55 3.36 -14.29
C THR A 138 0.04 2.33 -13.33
N LEU A 139 -0.18 1.04 -13.57
CA LEU A 139 0.46 -0.02 -12.78
C LEU A 139 1.99 -0.03 -12.94
N VAL A 140 2.51 0.21 -14.13
CA VAL A 140 3.96 0.39 -14.34
C VAL A 140 4.48 1.56 -13.51
N GLY A 141 3.82 2.72 -13.53
CA GLY A 141 4.20 3.85 -12.66
C GLY A 141 4.17 3.49 -11.17
N THR A 142 3.14 2.75 -10.75
CA THR A 142 3.01 2.23 -9.39
C THR A 142 4.22 1.38 -8.99
N VAL A 143 4.67 0.46 -9.85
CA VAL A 143 5.88 -0.36 -9.63
C VAL A 143 7.14 0.53 -9.58
N LEU A 144 7.26 1.49 -10.50
CA LEU A 144 8.43 2.36 -10.61
C LEU A 144 8.59 3.31 -9.42
N SER A 145 7.54 3.62 -8.66
CA SER A 145 7.70 4.33 -7.38
C SER A 145 8.63 3.58 -6.40
N GLY A 146 8.66 2.25 -6.43
CA GLY A 146 9.60 1.44 -5.65
C GLY A 146 11.03 1.51 -6.19
N PHE A 147 11.20 1.72 -7.50
CA PHE A 147 12.52 1.99 -8.09
C PHE A 147 13.04 3.36 -7.63
N GLU A 148 12.18 4.37 -7.54
CA GLU A 148 12.56 5.68 -7.01
C GLU A 148 12.98 5.62 -5.55
N TYR A 149 12.26 4.84 -4.73
CA TYR A 149 12.66 4.57 -3.37
C TYR A 149 14.06 3.97 -3.32
N ARG A 150 14.32 2.88 -4.06
CA ARG A 150 15.64 2.25 -4.12
C ARG A 150 16.74 3.23 -4.52
N ALA A 151 16.49 4.06 -5.52
CA ALA A 151 17.48 4.99 -6.06
C ALA A 151 17.97 6.04 -5.05
N GLN A 152 17.16 6.37 -4.05
CA GLN A 152 17.50 7.31 -2.98
C GLN A 152 17.17 6.74 -1.58
N LYS A 153 17.36 5.43 -1.38
CA LYS A 153 16.85 4.68 -0.23
C LYS A 153 17.18 5.34 1.12
N GLU A 154 18.47 5.62 1.36
CA GLU A 154 18.94 6.25 2.60
C GLU A 154 18.24 7.58 2.87
N LYS A 155 18.00 8.38 1.83
CA LYS A 155 17.34 9.68 1.96
C LYS A 155 15.85 9.54 2.28
N TYR A 156 15.17 8.59 1.66
CA TYR A 156 13.77 8.30 1.98
C TYR A 156 13.63 7.71 3.39
N ASP A 157 14.59 6.89 3.83
CA ASP A 157 14.64 6.35 5.20
C ASP A 157 14.85 7.48 6.23
N ASN A 158 15.67 8.49 5.90
CA ASN A 158 15.83 9.69 6.72
C ASN A 158 14.57 10.55 6.76
N LEU A 159 13.85 10.70 5.64
CA LEU A 159 12.55 11.39 5.60
C LEU A 159 11.51 10.64 6.44
N TYR A 160 11.46 9.31 6.36
CA TYR A 160 10.63 8.48 7.23
C TYR A 160 10.97 8.71 8.71
N LYS A 161 12.27 8.68 9.05
CA LYS A 161 12.74 8.93 10.40
C LYS A 161 12.35 10.32 10.91
N PHE A 162 12.46 11.36 10.08
CA PHE A 162 11.99 12.69 10.43
C PHE A 162 10.52 12.68 10.84
N PHE A 163 9.63 12.06 10.05
CA PHE A 163 8.22 11.98 10.42
C PHE A 163 8.02 11.14 11.68
N LYS A 164 8.73 10.01 11.81
CA LYS A 164 8.60 9.15 12.99
C LYS A 164 8.95 9.88 14.29
N ASP A 165 10.08 10.57 14.31
CA ASP A 165 10.60 11.25 15.50
C ASP A 165 9.71 12.45 15.90
N ASN A 166 8.99 13.04 14.95
CA ASN A 166 8.21 14.25 15.14
C ASN A 166 6.70 14.02 15.37
N GLU A 167 6.22 12.77 15.41
CA GLU A 167 4.81 12.43 15.67
C GLU A 167 4.24 13.10 16.94
N LYS A 168 5.01 13.07 18.04
CA LYS A 168 4.59 13.66 19.33
C LYS A 168 4.63 15.19 19.26
N LYS A 169 5.64 15.76 18.60
CA LYS A 169 5.82 17.20 18.50
C LYS A 169 4.66 17.86 17.75
N TYR A 170 4.29 17.32 16.59
CA TYR A 170 3.21 17.88 15.75
C TYR A 170 1.87 17.17 15.89
N GLN A 171 1.75 16.23 16.82
CA GLN A 171 0.49 15.60 17.22
C GLN A 171 -0.22 14.87 16.06
N TYR A 172 0.48 13.96 15.38
CA TYR A 172 -0.09 13.09 14.34
C TYR A 172 0.26 11.62 14.52
N THR A 173 -0.43 10.78 13.77
CA THR A 173 -0.08 9.39 13.44
C THR A 173 -0.09 9.22 11.92
N GLY A 174 0.54 8.15 11.45
CA GLY A 174 0.36 7.65 10.10
C GLY A 174 -0.74 6.59 9.99
N PHE A 175 -0.89 6.01 8.81
CA PHE A 175 -1.56 4.73 8.62
C PHE A 175 -0.89 3.62 9.45
N THR A 176 -1.61 2.53 9.72
CA THR A 176 -0.97 1.29 10.19
C THR A 176 -0.36 0.56 8.99
N LYS A 177 0.72 -0.20 9.23
CA LYS A 177 1.33 -1.05 8.19
C LYS A 177 0.34 -2.06 7.62
N GLU A 178 -0.53 -2.61 8.47
CA GLU A 178 -1.53 -3.60 8.06
C GLU A 178 -2.60 -2.99 7.15
N ALA A 179 -3.04 -1.75 7.43
CA ALA A 179 -3.94 -1.02 6.56
C ALA A 179 -3.31 -0.76 5.20
N ILE A 180 -2.06 -0.27 5.16
CA ILE A 180 -1.34 -0.03 3.91
C ILE A 180 -1.31 -1.29 3.06
N ASN A 181 -0.79 -2.37 3.62
CA ASN A 181 -0.62 -3.63 2.90
C ASN A 181 -1.94 -4.19 2.38
N LYS A 182 -3.04 -4.07 3.12
CA LYS A 182 -4.32 -4.69 2.74
C LYS A 182 -5.21 -3.84 1.84
N THR A 183 -5.02 -2.53 1.82
CA THR A 183 -6.02 -1.61 1.26
C THR A 183 -5.45 -0.53 0.35
N GLN A 184 -4.14 -0.30 0.36
CA GLN A 184 -3.50 0.71 -0.49
C GLN A 184 -2.75 0.05 -1.65
N ASN A 185 -2.71 0.74 -2.78
CA ASN A 185 -2.16 0.25 -4.03
C ASN A 185 -1.43 1.35 -4.83
N SER A 186 -1.00 2.42 -4.16
CA SER A 186 -0.46 3.64 -4.78
C SER A 186 1.04 3.58 -5.09
N GLY A 187 1.70 2.43 -4.87
CA GLY A 187 3.13 2.26 -5.08
C GLY A 187 3.88 2.18 -3.75
N TYR A 188 5.08 2.75 -3.70
CA TYR A 188 5.82 2.92 -2.46
C TYR A 188 5.00 3.76 -1.50
N GLU A 189 4.66 3.17 -0.36
CA GLU A 189 3.92 3.81 0.70
C GLU A 189 4.38 3.24 2.05
N ASN A 190 4.63 4.15 2.99
CA ASN A 190 4.84 3.84 4.40
C ASN A 190 3.78 4.55 5.24
N GLU A 191 3.89 4.43 6.57
CA GLU A 191 2.92 5.01 7.49
C GLU A 191 2.68 6.51 7.27
N TYR A 192 3.66 7.26 6.78
CA TYR A 192 3.63 8.73 6.73
C TYR A 192 3.54 9.33 5.35
N PHE A 193 3.97 8.64 4.29
CA PHE A 193 3.96 9.18 2.94
C PHE A 193 4.00 8.09 1.87
N TYR A 194 3.60 8.47 0.66
CA TYR A 194 3.74 7.69 -0.56
C TYR A 194 4.49 8.48 -1.64
N ILE A 195 5.05 7.77 -2.61
CA ILE A 195 5.74 8.33 -3.79
C ILE A 195 4.87 8.14 -5.02
N THR A 196 4.67 9.20 -5.80
CA THR A 196 3.98 9.13 -7.10
C THR A 196 4.96 9.40 -8.23
N THR A 197 4.89 8.57 -9.27
CA THR A 197 5.63 8.74 -10.52
C THR A 197 4.69 8.92 -11.69
N ILE A 198 5.23 9.29 -12.84
CA ILE A 198 4.47 9.26 -14.09
C ILE A 198 4.26 7.82 -14.58
N PRO A 199 3.19 7.56 -15.35
CA PRO A 199 2.99 6.27 -16.01
C PRO A 199 3.99 6.08 -17.16
N TYR A 200 4.38 4.83 -17.38
CA TYR A 200 5.13 4.36 -18.56
C TYR A 200 4.43 3.13 -19.10
N ASN A 201 4.57 2.83 -20.38
CA ASN A 201 3.96 1.61 -20.89
C ASN A 201 4.81 0.37 -20.55
N LEU A 202 4.19 -0.81 -20.61
CA LEU A 202 4.84 -2.07 -20.23
C LEU A 202 6.02 -2.45 -21.15
N THR A 203 6.06 -1.96 -22.40
CA THR A 203 7.20 -2.18 -23.30
C THR A 203 8.40 -1.35 -22.83
N GLU A 204 8.20 -0.09 -22.47
CA GLU A 204 9.24 0.76 -21.88
C GLU A 204 9.78 0.18 -20.57
N TYR A 205 8.91 -0.35 -19.72
CA TYR A 205 9.34 -1.08 -18.52
C TYR A 205 10.35 -2.18 -18.86
N ARG A 206 10.00 -3.07 -19.78
CA ARG A 206 10.82 -4.23 -20.17
C ARG A 206 12.13 -3.82 -20.84
N ASP A 207 12.09 -2.81 -21.69
CA ASP A 207 13.26 -2.38 -22.47
C ASP A 207 14.26 -1.60 -21.61
N TYR A 208 13.79 -0.78 -20.67
CA TYR A 208 14.64 0.18 -19.95
C TYR A 208 14.76 -0.05 -18.45
N PHE A 209 13.71 -0.51 -17.77
CA PHE A 209 13.67 -0.58 -16.31
C PHE A 209 13.92 -1.99 -15.77
N GLU A 210 13.35 -3.03 -16.37
CA GLU A 210 13.57 -4.43 -15.99
C GLU A 210 15.08 -4.82 -15.97
N PRO A 211 15.94 -4.37 -16.91
CA PRO A 211 17.37 -4.65 -16.86
C PRO A 211 18.10 -4.06 -15.64
N LEU A 212 17.48 -3.09 -14.94
CA LEU A 212 18.05 -2.45 -13.76
C LEU A 212 17.96 -3.34 -12.50
N LEU A 213 17.05 -4.33 -12.46
CA LEU A 213 16.81 -5.16 -11.27
C LEU A 213 18.09 -5.78 -10.70
N ASN A 214 18.97 -6.24 -11.58
CA ASN A 214 20.22 -6.93 -11.25
C ASN A 214 21.44 -6.00 -11.06
N LYS A 215 21.24 -4.67 -11.09
CA LYS A 215 22.33 -3.71 -10.89
C LYS A 215 22.69 -3.59 -9.41
N SER A 216 23.97 -3.32 -9.13
CA SER A 216 24.39 -2.91 -7.78
C SER A 216 23.77 -1.55 -7.43
N ASP A 217 23.63 -1.24 -6.14
CA ASP A 217 23.00 0.03 -5.72
C ASP A 217 23.74 1.25 -6.24
N SER A 218 25.08 1.19 -6.30
CA SER A 218 25.90 2.27 -6.86
C SER A 218 25.66 2.52 -8.35
N GLU A 219 25.30 1.48 -9.10
CA GLU A 219 25.00 1.59 -10.53
C GLU A 219 23.53 1.93 -10.76
N PHE A 220 22.63 1.37 -9.95
CA PHE A 220 21.19 1.45 -10.09
C PHE A 220 20.71 2.90 -10.20
N SER A 221 21.07 3.77 -9.24
CA SER A 221 20.62 5.17 -9.24
C SER A 221 21.14 5.96 -10.45
N LYS A 222 22.36 5.66 -10.89
CA LYS A 222 22.97 6.31 -12.07
C LYS A 222 22.26 5.86 -13.35
N GLU A 223 22.01 4.56 -13.49
CA GLU A 223 21.36 4.02 -14.68
C GLU A 223 19.88 4.39 -14.75
N LEU A 224 19.16 4.44 -13.62
CA LEU A 224 17.79 4.96 -13.57
C LEU A 224 17.75 6.42 -14.06
N SER A 225 18.71 7.25 -13.65
CA SER A 225 18.83 8.63 -14.15
C SER A 225 19.10 8.68 -15.66
N ASN A 226 19.91 7.76 -16.20
CA ASN A 226 20.18 7.66 -17.63
C ASN A 226 18.93 7.25 -18.41
N VAL A 227 18.18 6.25 -17.93
CA VAL A 227 16.92 5.80 -18.52
C VAL A 227 15.93 6.97 -18.62
N LYS A 228 15.73 7.72 -17.52
CA LYS A 228 14.87 8.91 -17.53
C LYS A 228 15.28 9.93 -18.58
N LYS A 229 16.60 10.19 -18.73
CA LYS A 229 17.11 11.09 -19.78
C LYS A 229 16.84 10.55 -21.19
N GLN A 230 17.02 9.26 -21.43
CA GLN A 230 16.75 8.63 -22.73
C GLN A 230 15.27 8.73 -23.10
N LEU A 231 14.38 8.50 -22.13
CA LEU A 231 12.94 8.63 -22.26
C LEU A 231 12.46 10.10 -22.27
N LYS A 232 13.39 11.06 -22.14
CA LYS A 232 13.11 12.51 -22.08
C LYS A 232 12.13 12.87 -20.97
N ASP A 233 12.13 12.09 -19.88
CA ASP A 233 11.33 12.36 -18.70
C ASP A 233 11.84 13.63 -18.00
N LYS A 234 10.96 14.62 -17.91
CA LYS A 234 11.18 15.90 -17.22
C LYS A 234 10.29 16.03 -15.98
N SER A 235 9.57 14.97 -15.63
CA SER A 235 8.69 14.97 -14.47
C SER A 235 9.52 15.10 -13.19
N LYS A 236 8.92 15.79 -12.22
CA LYS A 236 9.40 15.77 -10.85
C LYS A 236 8.67 14.66 -10.10
N LEU A 237 9.38 14.00 -9.21
CA LEU A 237 8.80 12.99 -8.34
C LEU A 237 7.97 13.68 -7.27
N SER A 238 6.75 13.21 -7.04
CA SER A 238 5.91 13.75 -5.98
C SER A 238 5.98 12.84 -4.75
N VAL A 239 6.17 13.45 -3.58
CA VAL A 239 6.04 12.78 -2.28
C VAL A 239 4.89 13.44 -1.55
N THR A 240 3.93 12.65 -1.11
CA THR A 240 2.73 13.17 -0.43
C THR A 240 2.54 12.47 0.90
N THR A 241 2.40 13.25 1.97
CA THR A 241 2.20 12.69 3.32
C THR A 241 0.77 12.23 3.56
N THR A 242 0.59 11.31 4.51
CA THR A 242 -0.70 10.75 4.95
C THR A 242 -0.85 10.84 6.48
N LEU A 243 -0.82 12.07 7.02
CA LEU A 243 -0.79 12.35 8.47
C LEU A 243 -2.19 12.58 9.08
N PHE A 244 -2.60 11.69 9.99
CA PHE A 244 -3.84 11.84 10.74
C PHE A 244 -3.61 12.58 12.06
N SER A 245 -4.37 13.63 12.31
CA SER A 245 -4.30 14.40 13.56
C SER A 245 -4.59 13.56 14.79
N LYS A 246 -3.85 13.75 15.89
CA LYS A 246 -4.20 13.22 17.22
C LYS A 246 -5.22 14.12 17.96
N LYS A 247 -5.49 15.32 17.45
CA LYS A 247 -6.45 16.28 18.03
C LYS A 247 -7.88 15.97 17.57
N LYS A 248 -8.81 15.86 18.52
CA LYS A 248 -10.24 15.56 18.27
C LYS A 248 -11.00 16.66 17.49
N ASN A 249 -10.56 17.91 17.59
CA ASN A 249 -11.20 19.08 16.98
C ASN A 249 -10.35 19.66 15.84
N TYR A 250 -9.77 18.78 15.02
CA TYR A 250 -8.91 19.17 13.93
C TYR A 250 -9.65 20.11 12.94
N THR A 251 -9.00 21.21 12.58
CA THR A 251 -9.38 22.08 11.46
C THR A 251 -8.13 22.53 10.72
N LYS A 252 -8.24 22.74 9.40
CA LYS A 252 -7.15 23.29 8.57
C LYS A 252 -6.53 24.56 9.19
N LYS A 253 -7.36 25.49 9.67
CA LYS A 253 -6.93 26.73 10.30
C LYS A 253 -6.15 26.49 11.60
N SER A 254 -6.61 25.55 12.44
CA SER A 254 -5.93 25.26 13.71
C SER A 254 -4.59 24.53 13.57
N ASN A 255 -4.33 23.91 12.42
CA ASN A 255 -3.12 23.13 12.18
C ASN A 255 -2.09 23.85 11.29
N SER A 256 -2.42 25.00 10.71
CA SER A 256 -1.55 25.69 9.75
C SER A 256 -0.18 26.04 10.33
N GLU A 257 -0.13 26.54 11.57
CA GLU A 257 1.16 26.86 12.22
C GLU A 257 2.04 25.64 12.44
N ASN A 258 1.44 24.48 12.77
CA ASN A 258 2.17 23.24 12.94
C ASN A 258 2.77 22.78 11.61
N VAL A 259 1.98 22.82 10.53
CA VAL A 259 2.45 22.40 9.19
C VAL A 259 3.51 23.35 8.66
N ILE A 260 3.37 24.67 8.86
CA ILE A 260 4.39 25.65 8.45
C ILE A 260 5.72 25.38 9.16
N LYS A 261 5.71 25.19 10.49
CA LYS A 261 6.93 24.87 11.25
C LYS A 261 7.54 23.53 10.82
N MET A 262 6.72 22.52 10.56
CA MET A 262 7.19 21.23 10.06
C MET A 262 7.87 21.39 8.69
N ALA A 263 7.25 22.12 7.76
CA ALA A 263 7.81 22.40 6.45
C ALA A 263 9.15 23.15 6.54
N GLU A 264 9.26 24.14 7.42
CA GLU A 264 10.50 24.88 7.68
C GLU A 264 11.63 24.00 8.25
N GLU A 265 11.29 22.99 9.05
CA GLU A 265 12.27 22.04 9.60
C GLU A 265 12.70 21.04 8.53
N ILE A 266 11.78 20.48 7.75
CA ILE A 266 12.10 19.60 6.62
C ILE A 266 13.02 20.31 5.63
N LYS A 267 12.78 21.59 5.33
CA LYS A 267 13.65 22.41 4.45
C LYS A 267 15.10 22.55 4.95
N LYS A 268 15.36 22.34 6.24
CA LYS A 268 16.70 22.43 6.84
C LYS A 268 17.41 21.08 6.89
N GLU A 269 16.68 19.98 6.69
CA GLU A 269 17.26 18.65 6.62
C GLU A 269 18.07 18.49 5.33
N LYS A 270 19.32 18.04 5.47
CA LYS A 270 20.24 17.88 4.32
C LYS A 270 20.21 16.49 3.70
N GLU A 271 19.79 15.50 4.49
CA GLU A 271 19.86 14.07 4.14
C GLU A 271 18.49 13.50 3.76
N ILE A 272 17.59 14.33 3.22
CA ILE A 272 16.28 13.93 2.67
C ILE A 272 16.33 13.87 1.14
N PRO A 273 15.32 13.29 0.45
CA PRO A 273 15.38 13.08 -1.00
C PRO A 273 15.47 14.40 -1.76
N ASN A 274 16.26 14.40 -2.83
CA ASN A 274 16.43 15.57 -3.69
C ASN A 274 15.58 15.43 -4.96
N GLY A 275 15.24 16.57 -5.58
CA GLY A 275 14.50 16.59 -6.85
C GLY A 275 13.06 16.08 -6.71
N ILE A 276 12.49 16.22 -5.51
CA ILE A 276 11.10 15.86 -5.22
C ILE A 276 10.27 17.12 -4.98
N ASP A 277 8.99 17.04 -5.33
CA ASP A 277 7.96 17.95 -4.83
C ASP A 277 7.29 17.28 -3.62
N LEU A 278 7.53 17.81 -2.42
CA LEU A 278 6.94 17.30 -1.19
C LEU A 278 5.69 18.09 -0.82
N SER A 279 4.58 17.37 -0.66
CA SER A 279 3.30 17.90 -0.18
C SER A 279 2.97 17.32 1.20
N ILE A 280 2.76 18.20 2.19
CA ILE A 280 2.25 17.79 3.49
C ILE A 280 0.72 17.79 3.43
N LYS A 281 0.12 16.60 3.36
CA LYS A 281 -1.31 16.43 3.63
C LYS A 281 -1.57 15.97 5.05
N PHE A 282 -2.63 16.54 5.62
CA PHE A 282 -3.07 16.32 6.99
C PHE A 282 -4.59 16.20 7.04
N SER A 283 -5.10 15.23 7.78
CA SER A 283 -6.55 15.02 8.01
C SER A 283 -6.89 14.98 9.50
N ASP A 284 -8.18 14.83 9.82
CA ASP A 284 -8.58 14.49 11.18
C ASP A 284 -8.13 13.06 11.57
N ASN A 285 -8.60 12.54 12.71
CA ASN A 285 -8.16 11.24 13.20
C ASN A 285 -8.95 10.05 12.64
N LYS A 286 -9.88 10.29 11.71
CA LYS A 286 -10.83 9.29 11.20
C LYS A 286 -10.43 8.78 9.83
N ILE A 287 -10.86 7.55 9.56
CA ILE A 287 -10.78 6.93 8.25
C ILE A 287 -12.05 6.14 7.97
N ASN A 288 -12.52 6.19 6.73
CA ASN A 288 -13.62 5.34 6.27
C ASN A 288 -13.11 3.90 6.14
N THR A 289 -13.81 2.95 6.76
CA THR A 289 -13.37 1.56 6.85
C THR A 289 -13.55 0.77 5.56
N VAL A 290 -14.54 1.15 4.74
CA VAL A 290 -14.87 0.49 3.47
C VAL A 290 -14.00 1.02 2.33
N LYS A 291 -13.82 2.34 2.25
CA LYS A 291 -13.02 3.05 1.26
C LYS A 291 -11.99 3.93 1.97
N PRO A 292 -10.86 3.35 2.43
CA PRO A 292 -9.84 4.03 3.23
C PRO A 292 -8.95 4.97 2.39
N ASN A 293 -9.56 5.77 1.52
CA ASN A 293 -8.87 6.80 0.76
C ASN A 293 -8.55 7.96 1.68
N TYR A 294 -7.29 8.40 1.66
CA TYR A 294 -6.83 9.48 2.51
C TYR A 294 -7.51 10.84 2.19
N ASN A 295 -8.01 11.04 0.97
CA ASN A 295 -8.63 12.29 0.51
C ASN A 295 -10.09 12.48 1.02
N GLY A 296 -10.27 12.57 2.33
CA GLY A 296 -11.55 12.89 2.97
C GLY A 296 -11.86 14.40 3.01
N LYS A 297 -13.10 14.77 3.38
CA LYS A 297 -13.58 16.18 3.42
C LYS A 297 -12.74 17.12 4.29
N SER A 298 -12.07 16.61 5.31
CA SER A 298 -11.24 17.38 6.25
C SER A 298 -9.78 17.51 5.82
N THR A 299 -9.37 16.87 4.71
CA THR A 299 -7.97 16.87 4.27
C THR A 299 -7.52 18.27 3.89
N SER A 300 -6.36 18.65 4.39
CA SER A 300 -5.67 19.88 4.00
C SER A 300 -4.32 19.53 3.38
N GLU A 301 -3.88 20.35 2.44
CA GLU A 301 -2.65 20.16 1.68
C GLU A 301 -1.83 21.45 1.67
N TYR A 302 -0.52 21.31 1.86
CA TYR A 302 0.47 22.39 1.91
C TYR A 302 1.75 21.95 1.17
N GLY A 303 2.15 22.70 0.15
CA GLY A 303 3.43 22.47 -0.54
C GLY A 303 4.62 22.84 0.35
N VAL A 304 5.67 22.01 0.34
CA VAL A 304 6.92 22.26 1.07
C VAL A 304 7.99 22.75 0.11
N PHE A 305 8.29 21.97 -0.93
CA PHE A 305 9.25 22.34 -1.96
C PHE A 305 8.49 22.72 -3.24
N ASP A 306 8.83 23.87 -3.82
CA ASP A 306 8.50 24.27 -5.19
C ASP A 306 9.75 24.14 -6.07
#